data_AF-A0A957Z415-F1
#
_entry.id   AF-A0A957Z415-F1
#
_cell.length_a   1.000
_cell.length_b   1.000
_cell.length_c   1.000
_cell.angle_alpha   90.00
_cell.angle_beta   90.00
_cell.angle_gamma   90.00
#
_symmetry.space_group_name_H-M   'P 1'
#
loop_
_entity.id
_entity.type
_entity.pdbx_description
1 polymer ?
#
loop_
_entity_poly.entity_id
_entity_poly.type
_entity_poly.pdbx_seq_one_letter_code
_entity_poly.pdbx_strand_id
1 'polypeptide(L)'
;EPEIYATTRRFGTILENVGINAATRRVDLDDGSLTENTRAAYPISHIPNATRSGRGSHPKNIVFLTADAFGVLPPISKLTPQQAMYHFISGYTAKVAGTERGVTEPEATFSACFGAPFMPLHPSKYAELLGKKIAEHGVQVWLVNTGWTAGPYGVGYRMPIKYTRAMVNAALNGELEGIETVEDPIFNLHIPTSCPNVPSEVMIPRNTWTDEDAYVAQAKKLAGMFVTNFKKYADGTSDAVLAAGPNAT
;
A
#
# COMPACT_ATOMS: atom_id res chain seq x y z
N GLU A 1 3.74 17.03 7.14
CA GLU A 1 2.29 16.73 7.18
C GLU A 1 1.57 17.85 7.94
N PRO A 2 1.27 19.01 7.32
CA PRO A 2 0.92 20.24 8.05
C PRO A 2 -0.39 20.14 8.85
N GLU A 3 -1.44 19.54 8.28
CA GLU A 3 -2.75 19.43 8.94
C GLU A 3 -2.70 18.49 10.15
N ILE A 4 -2.06 17.33 10.01
CA ILE A 4 -1.88 16.35 11.11
C ILE A 4 -0.93 16.94 12.17
N TYR A 5 0.17 17.56 11.77
CA TYR A 5 1.09 18.20 12.71
C TYR A 5 0.40 19.26 13.58
N ALA A 6 -0.49 20.06 12.98
CA ALA A 6 -1.23 21.07 13.71
C ALA A 6 -2.13 20.47 14.81
N THR A 7 -2.59 19.22 14.70
CA THR A 7 -3.43 18.59 15.74
C THR A 7 -2.64 18.29 17.02
N THR A 8 -1.33 18.06 16.93
CA THR A 8 -0.45 17.78 18.09
C THR A 8 -0.37 18.96 19.08
N ARG A 9 -0.75 20.15 18.62
CA ARG A 9 -0.71 21.40 19.40
C ARG A 9 -2.10 21.93 19.75
N ARG A 10 -3.14 21.09 19.67
CA ARG A 10 -4.52 21.47 19.97
C ARG A 10 -5.03 20.77 21.23
N PHE A 11 -5.75 21.52 22.04
CA PHE A 11 -6.45 20.97 23.20
C PHE A 11 -7.47 19.91 22.75
N GLY A 12 -7.59 18.82 23.51
CA GLY A 12 -8.42 17.66 23.16
C GLY A 12 -7.71 16.60 22.32
N THR A 13 -6.48 16.86 21.85
CA THR A 13 -5.61 15.82 21.29
C THR A 13 -4.90 15.06 22.41
N ILE A 14 -4.92 13.73 22.34
CA ILE A 14 -4.17 12.84 23.22
C ILE A 14 -2.92 12.38 22.46
N LEU A 15 -1.73 12.62 23.02
CA LEU A 15 -0.46 12.11 22.52
C LEU A 15 -0.03 10.92 23.37
N GLU A 16 0.12 9.75 22.75
CA GLU A 16 0.44 8.49 23.39
C GLU A 16 1.88 8.10 23.06
N ASN A 17 2.68 7.87 24.11
CA ASN A 17 4.10 7.48 24.06
C ASN A 17 5.02 8.45 23.29
N VAL A 18 4.61 9.70 23.08
CA VAL A 18 5.43 10.72 22.43
C VAL A 18 6.40 11.35 23.42
N GLY A 19 7.66 11.56 23.02
CA GLY A 19 8.66 12.25 23.80
C GLY A 19 8.22 13.67 24.18
N ILE A 20 8.46 14.06 25.44
CA ILE A 20 8.20 15.42 25.92
C ILE A 20 9.32 15.90 26.81
N ASN A 21 9.83 17.11 26.52
CA ASN A 21 10.75 17.78 27.40
C ASN A 21 10.00 18.28 28.65
N ALA A 22 10.29 17.70 29.82
CA ALA A 22 9.55 17.97 31.06
C ALA A 22 9.61 19.45 31.51
N ALA A 23 10.72 20.15 31.24
CA ALA A 23 10.90 21.55 31.63
C ALA A 23 10.15 22.52 30.71
N THR A 24 10.22 22.31 29.39
CA THR A 24 9.63 23.23 28.39
C THR A 24 8.25 22.81 27.92
N ARG A 25 7.83 21.58 28.24
CA ARG A 25 6.62 20.91 27.72
C ARG A 25 6.58 20.82 26.19
N ARG A 26 7.72 20.96 25.51
CA ARG A 26 7.83 20.77 24.07
C ARG A 26 7.82 19.29 23.74
N VAL A 27 6.95 18.94 22.79
CA VAL A 27 6.85 17.61 22.20
C VAL A 27 8.04 17.40 21.27
N ASP A 28 8.67 16.23 21.37
CA ASP A 28 9.65 15.73 20.42
C ASP A 28 9.01 14.60 19.62
N LEU A 29 8.74 14.85 18.34
CA LEU A 29 8.11 13.87 17.45
C LEU A 29 9.12 12.90 16.82
N ASP A 30 10.42 13.17 16.99
CA ASP A 30 11.50 12.32 16.48
C ASP A 30 12.04 11.37 17.59
N ASP A 31 11.53 11.49 18.83
CA ASP A 31 11.90 10.62 19.95
C ASP A 31 11.13 9.28 19.94
N GLY A 32 11.81 8.24 19.47
CA GLY A 32 11.33 6.84 19.48
C GLY A 32 11.75 6.03 20.71
N SER A 33 12.32 6.64 21.76
CA SER A 33 12.92 5.91 22.90
C SER A 33 11.96 4.98 23.66
N LEU A 34 10.67 5.33 23.72
CA LEU A 34 9.62 4.46 24.27
C LEU A 34 9.15 3.44 23.22
N THR A 35 8.89 3.91 22.01
CA THR A 35 8.43 3.11 20.86
C THR A 35 8.48 3.94 19.59
N GLU A 36 8.78 3.31 18.45
CA GLU A 36 8.57 3.90 17.11
C GLU A 36 7.09 4.08 16.76
N ASN A 37 6.18 3.38 17.46
CA ASN A 37 4.73 3.43 17.23
C ASN A 37 4.04 4.49 18.12
N THR A 38 4.57 5.71 18.14
CA THR A 38 3.91 6.82 18.85
C THR A 38 2.58 7.17 18.17
N ARG A 39 1.59 7.67 18.94
CA ARG A 39 0.23 7.91 18.43
C ARG A 39 -0.33 9.26 18.87
N ALA A 40 -1.21 9.81 18.03
CA ALA A 40 -2.02 10.97 18.35
C ALA A 40 -3.49 10.68 18.05
N ALA A 41 -4.35 10.77 19.07
CA ALA A 41 -5.80 10.68 18.92
C ALA A 41 -6.41 12.08 19.04
N TYR A 42 -7.18 12.50 18.04
CA TYR A 42 -7.80 13.83 18.00
C TYR A 42 -9.17 13.76 17.34
N PRO A 43 -10.10 14.66 17.70
CA PRO A 43 -11.41 14.72 17.06
C PRO A 43 -11.26 15.13 15.58
N ILE A 44 -12.09 14.57 14.71
CA ILE A 44 -12.08 14.86 13.27
C ILE A 44 -12.29 16.35 12.95
N SER A 45 -12.93 17.09 13.87
CA SER A 45 -13.10 18.55 13.79
C SER A 45 -11.77 19.32 13.77
N HIS A 46 -10.67 18.72 14.23
CA HIS A 46 -9.34 19.33 14.15
C HIS A 46 -8.81 19.42 12.72
N ILE A 47 -9.28 18.56 11.81
CA ILE A 47 -8.92 18.64 10.38
C ILE A 47 -9.87 19.64 9.69
N PRO A 48 -9.35 20.78 9.17
CA PRO A 48 -10.20 21.81 8.58
C PRO A 48 -10.99 21.31 7.37
N ASN A 49 -10.35 20.52 6.49
CA ASN A 49 -10.92 20.03 5.24
C ASN A 49 -11.65 18.67 5.38
N ALA A 50 -11.98 18.23 6.61
CA ALA A 50 -12.69 16.97 6.81
C ALA A 50 -14.22 17.16 6.73
N THR A 51 -14.90 16.21 6.08
CA THR A 51 -16.37 16.14 6.09
C THR A 51 -16.89 15.95 7.52
N ARG A 52 -17.92 16.72 7.89
CA ARG A 52 -18.55 16.61 9.23
C ARG A 52 -19.64 15.53 9.30
N SER A 53 -20.15 15.08 8.15
CA SER A 53 -21.14 14.00 8.10
C SER A 53 -20.52 12.61 8.24
N GLY A 54 -19.20 12.48 8.04
CA GLY A 54 -18.51 11.19 7.96
C GLY A 54 -18.93 10.33 6.75
N ARG A 55 -19.63 10.91 5.77
CA ARG A 55 -20.16 10.20 4.59
C ARG A 55 -19.73 10.90 3.30
N GLY A 56 -19.53 10.09 2.25
CA GLY A 56 -19.28 10.54 0.88
C GLY A 56 -20.18 9.80 -0.11
N SER A 57 -19.99 10.06 -1.40
CA SER A 57 -20.63 9.31 -2.49
C SER A 57 -20.01 7.92 -2.65
N HIS A 58 -20.55 7.11 -3.58
CA HIS A 58 -19.87 5.90 -4.02
C HIS A 58 -18.45 6.23 -4.54
N PRO A 59 -17.42 5.43 -4.20
CA PRO A 59 -16.05 5.67 -4.65
C PRO A 59 -15.95 5.58 -6.17
N LYS A 60 -15.23 6.51 -6.80
CA LYS A 60 -14.79 6.38 -8.19
C LYS A 60 -13.46 5.64 -8.31
N ASN A 61 -12.65 5.69 -7.25
CA ASN A 61 -11.34 5.09 -7.14
C ASN A 61 -11.21 4.32 -5.83
N ILE A 62 -10.53 3.18 -5.85
CA ILE A 62 -10.06 2.45 -4.67
C ILE A 62 -8.54 2.32 -4.80
N VAL A 63 -7.83 2.60 -3.71
CA VAL A 63 -6.36 2.52 -3.67
C VAL A 63 -5.96 1.52 -2.59
N PHE A 64 -5.26 0.47 -2.99
CA PHE A 64 -4.57 -0.43 -2.08
C PHE A 64 -3.14 0.06 -1.88
N LEU A 65 -2.78 0.30 -0.63
CA LEU A 65 -1.43 0.68 -0.27
C LEU A 65 -0.67 -0.56 0.18
N THR A 66 0.49 -0.76 -0.42
CA THR A 66 1.44 -1.79 0.01
C THR A 66 2.78 -1.13 0.29
N ALA A 67 3.46 -1.53 1.36
CA ALA A 67 4.84 -1.12 1.60
C ALA A 67 5.75 -2.30 1.22
N ASP A 68 6.07 -2.43 -0.06
CA ASP A 68 6.94 -3.51 -0.55
C ASP A 68 8.40 -3.22 -0.20
N ALA A 69 8.94 -3.90 0.81
CA ALA A 69 10.36 -3.81 1.18
C ALA A 69 11.27 -4.72 0.34
N PHE A 70 10.71 -5.53 -0.57
CA PHE A 70 11.47 -6.34 -1.53
C PHE A 70 11.86 -5.50 -2.75
N GLY A 71 11.15 -4.40 -3.02
CA GLY A 71 11.49 -3.41 -4.05
C GLY A 71 11.15 -3.84 -5.46
N VAL A 72 10.14 -4.71 -5.62
CA VAL A 72 9.81 -5.35 -6.91
C VAL A 72 8.45 -4.94 -7.45
N LEU A 73 7.50 -4.54 -6.60
CA LEU A 73 6.19 -4.09 -7.03
C LEU A 73 6.26 -2.70 -7.70
N PRO A 74 5.50 -2.48 -8.79
CA PRO A 74 5.42 -1.19 -9.45
C PRO A 74 4.97 -0.06 -8.52
N PRO A 75 5.40 1.20 -8.76
CA PRO A 75 4.97 2.35 -7.97
C PRO A 75 3.45 2.50 -7.93
N ILE A 76 2.80 2.28 -9.08
CA ILE A 76 1.36 2.24 -9.23
C ILE A 76 0.98 1.25 -10.33
N SER A 77 -0.09 0.48 -10.12
CA SER A 77 -0.67 -0.41 -11.12
C SER A 77 -2.18 -0.29 -11.14
N LYS A 78 -2.76 -0.36 -12.33
CA LYS A 78 -4.20 -0.49 -12.52
C LYS A 78 -4.58 -1.96 -12.39
N LEU A 79 -5.54 -2.25 -11.52
CA LEU A 79 -6.01 -3.62 -11.30
C LEU A 79 -7.28 -3.89 -12.10
N THR A 80 -7.36 -5.09 -12.68
CA THR A 80 -8.64 -5.66 -13.09
C THR A 80 -9.50 -5.98 -11.85
N PRO A 81 -10.83 -6.16 -11.99
CA PRO A 81 -11.67 -6.54 -10.84
C PRO A 81 -11.20 -7.83 -10.15
N GLN A 82 -10.73 -8.83 -10.90
CA GLN A 82 -10.22 -10.09 -10.37
C GLN A 82 -8.90 -9.88 -9.62
N GLN A 83 -7.98 -9.07 -10.16
CA GLN A 83 -6.77 -8.67 -9.45
C GLN A 83 -7.07 -7.88 -8.18
N ALA A 84 -8.06 -6.98 -8.23
CA ALA A 84 -8.49 -6.24 -7.05
C ALA A 84 -8.95 -7.19 -5.93
N MET A 85 -9.75 -8.20 -6.26
CA MET A 85 -10.16 -9.22 -5.31
C MET A 85 -8.97 -10.06 -4.80
N TYR A 86 -8.06 -10.47 -5.69
CA TYR A 86 -6.86 -11.22 -5.32
C TYR A 86 -5.95 -10.44 -4.36
N HIS A 87 -5.60 -9.20 -4.70
CA HIS A 87 -4.77 -8.35 -3.86
C HIS A 87 -5.46 -7.93 -2.57
N PHE A 88 -6.78 -7.78 -2.57
CA PHE A 88 -7.56 -7.52 -1.36
C PHE A 88 -7.54 -8.71 -0.39
N ILE A 89 -7.76 -9.93 -0.88
CA ILE A 89 -7.64 -11.16 -0.06
C ILE A 89 -6.19 -11.35 0.40
N SER A 90 -5.21 -11.05 -0.45
CA SER A 90 -3.79 -11.20 -0.09
C SER A 90 -3.39 -10.21 1.00
N GLY A 91 -3.80 -8.94 0.88
CA GLY A 91 -3.50 -7.88 1.83
C GLY A 91 -2.00 -7.75 2.12
N TYR A 92 -1.20 -7.77 1.06
CA TYR A 92 0.25 -7.79 1.16
C TYR A 92 0.83 -6.43 1.58
N THR A 93 1.73 -6.47 2.54
CA THR A 93 2.68 -5.41 2.90
C THR A 93 3.95 -6.05 3.44
N ALA A 94 5.06 -5.34 3.55
CA ALA A 94 6.23 -5.83 4.26
C ALA A 94 6.37 -5.19 5.65
N LYS A 95 6.88 -5.96 6.60
CA LYS A 95 7.47 -5.45 7.84
C LYS A 95 8.92 -5.09 7.56
N VAL A 96 9.32 -3.93 8.05
CA VAL A 96 10.67 -3.39 7.86
C VAL A 96 11.51 -3.69 9.10
N ALA A 97 12.79 -3.97 8.90
CA ALA A 97 13.71 -4.19 10.00
C ALA A 97 13.76 -2.95 10.93
N GLY A 98 13.71 -3.16 12.24
CA GLY A 98 13.80 -2.10 13.25
C GLY A 98 12.47 -1.44 13.66
N THR A 99 11.36 -1.64 12.94
CA THR A 99 10.04 -1.12 13.36
C THR A 99 9.28 -2.07 14.29
N GLU A 100 9.71 -3.34 14.38
CA GLU A 100 9.16 -4.34 15.29
C GLU A 100 10.29 -5.11 16.00
N ARG A 101 10.09 -5.48 17.28
CA ARG A 101 11.07 -6.26 18.05
C ARG A 101 11.35 -7.61 17.36
N GLY A 102 12.59 -7.81 16.93
CA GLY A 102 13.07 -9.10 16.39
C GLY A 102 13.10 -9.21 14.86
N VAL A 103 12.70 -8.17 14.12
CA VAL A 103 12.77 -8.16 12.65
C VAL A 103 14.11 -7.57 12.19
N THR A 104 14.99 -8.41 11.64
CA THR A 104 16.32 -8.03 11.15
C THR A 104 16.41 -7.94 9.63
N GLU A 105 15.48 -8.57 8.91
CA GLU A 105 15.35 -8.54 7.45
C GLU A 105 13.90 -8.25 7.05
N PRO A 106 13.65 -7.73 5.83
CA PRO A 106 12.29 -7.55 5.32
C PRO A 106 11.47 -8.85 5.35
N GLU A 107 10.33 -8.81 6.03
CA GLU A 107 9.41 -9.94 6.11
C GLU A 107 8.09 -9.61 5.39
N ALA A 108 7.71 -10.47 4.45
CA ALA A 108 6.42 -10.37 3.78
C ALA A 108 5.28 -10.67 4.77
N THR A 109 4.38 -9.72 4.94
CA THR A 109 3.18 -9.85 5.77
C THR A 109 1.93 -9.84 4.88
N PHE A 110 1.09 -10.85 5.06
CA PHE A 110 -0.18 -10.96 4.36
C PHE A 110 -1.32 -10.84 5.37
N SER A 111 -1.99 -9.70 5.37
CA SER A 111 -3.11 -9.40 6.26
C SER A 111 -4.37 -9.30 5.43
N ALA A 112 -5.09 -10.42 5.27
CA ALA A 112 -6.28 -10.49 4.44
C ALA A 112 -7.25 -9.31 4.64
N CYS A 113 -7.78 -8.79 3.53
CA CYS A 113 -8.62 -7.59 3.48
C CYS A 113 -7.92 -6.31 4.00
N PHE A 114 -6.58 -6.31 4.07
CA PHE A 114 -5.76 -5.30 4.73
C PHE A 114 -6.08 -5.10 6.23
N GLY A 115 -6.69 -6.10 6.87
CA GLY A 115 -7.25 -5.96 8.22
C GLY A 115 -7.61 -7.27 8.89
N ALA A 116 -6.87 -8.35 8.62
CA ALA A 116 -7.21 -9.71 9.05
C ALA A 116 -7.63 -9.86 10.52
N PRO A 117 -7.00 -9.19 11.51
CA PRO A 117 -7.42 -9.29 12.91
C PRO A 117 -8.86 -8.84 13.20
N PHE A 118 -9.49 -8.12 12.27
CA PHE A 118 -10.83 -7.55 12.43
C PHE A 118 -11.88 -8.22 11.52
N MET A 119 -11.53 -9.32 10.84
CA MET A 119 -12.39 -9.96 9.85
C MET A 119 -13.07 -11.21 10.44
N PRO A 120 -14.35 -11.15 10.88
CA PRO A 120 -15.04 -12.30 11.48
C PRO A 120 -15.52 -13.36 10.49
N LEU A 121 -15.43 -13.11 9.18
CA LEU A 121 -15.89 -14.03 8.13
C LEU A 121 -14.71 -14.44 7.24
N HIS A 122 -14.91 -15.44 6.40
CA HIS A 122 -13.91 -15.81 5.40
C HIS A 122 -13.59 -14.63 4.47
N PRO A 123 -12.31 -14.33 4.18
CA PRO A 123 -11.91 -13.19 3.32
C PRO A 123 -12.64 -13.11 1.98
N SER A 124 -12.92 -14.26 1.35
CA SER A 124 -13.63 -14.32 0.06
C SER A 124 -15.02 -13.70 0.10
N LYS A 125 -15.70 -13.69 1.25
CA LYS A 125 -17.02 -13.01 1.39
C LYS A 125 -16.90 -11.51 1.27
N TYR A 126 -15.87 -10.92 1.85
CA TYR A 126 -15.60 -9.49 1.73
C TYR A 126 -15.13 -9.13 0.32
N ALA A 127 -14.29 -9.97 -0.26
CA ALA A 127 -13.81 -9.79 -1.63
C ALA A 127 -14.95 -9.88 -2.66
N GLU A 128 -15.89 -10.81 -2.51
CA GLU A 128 -17.08 -10.93 -3.36
C GLU A 128 -17.95 -9.67 -3.28
N LEU A 129 -18.20 -9.17 -2.06
CA LEU A 129 -18.92 -7.92 -1.85
C LEU A 129 -18.22 -6.72 -2.50
N LEU A 130 -16.89 -6.65 -2.34
CA LEU A 130 -16.06 -5.62 -2.95
C LEU A 130 -16.14 -5.70 -4.49
N GLY A 131 -15.96 -6.88 -5.07
CA GLY A 131 -16.04 -7.11 -6.51
C GLY A 131 -17.39 -6.70 -7.10
N LYS A 132 -18.50 -7.05 -6.42
CA LYS A 132 -19.84 -6.60 -6.79
C LYS A 132 -19.94 -5.08 -6.80
N LYS A 133 -19.41 -4.40 -5.78
CA LYS A 133 -19.45 -2.94 -5.68
C LYS A 133 -18.56 -2.23 -6.69
N ILE A 134 -17.41 -2.82 -7.03
CA ILE A 134 -16.55 -2.34 -8.12
C ILE A 134 -17.32 -2.38 -9.43
N ALA A 135 -17.94 -3.51 -9.75
CA ALA A 135 -18.69 -3.69 -11.00
C ALA A 135 -19.93 -2.78 -11.07
N GLU A 136 -20.73 -2.71 -10.00
CA GLU A 136 -21.96 -1.90 -9.93
C GLU A 136 -21.70 -0.41 -10.14
N HIS A 137 -20.55 0.10 -9.69
CA HIS A 137 -20.23 1.53 -9.70
C HIS A 137 -19.12 1.92 -10.67
N GLY A 138 -18.58 0.98 -11.46
CA GLY A 138 -17.51 1.24 -12.44
C GLY A 138 -16.22 1.77 -11.80
N VAL A 139 -15.88 1.29 -10.61
CA VAL A 139 -14.79 1.82 -9.78
C VAL A 139 -13.43 1.43 -10.36
N GLN A 140 -12.51 2.39 -10.49
CA GLN A 140 -11.13 2.11 -10.85
C GLN A 140 -10.34 1.67 -9.61
N VAL A 141 -9.55 0.60 -9.71
CA VAL A 141 -8.76 0.09 -8.58
C VAL A 141 -7.28 0.18 -8.88
N TRP A 142 -6.53 0.70 -7.91
CA TRP A 142 -5.10 0.96 -8.01
C TRP A 142 -4.35 0.24 -6.90
N LEU A 143 -3.24 -0.41 -7.23
CA LEU A 143 -2.25 -0.88 -6.27
C LEU A 143 -1.09 0.12 -6.26
N VAL A 144 -0.76 0.69 -5.10
CA VAL A 144 0.30 1.71 -4.96
C VAL A 144 1.36 1.22 -4.00
N ASN A 145 2.59 1.12 -4.49
CA ASN A 145 3.75 0.79 -3.68
C ASN A 145 4.28 2.06 -2.97
N THR A 146 4.18 2.05 -1.65
CA THR A 146 4.67 3.07 -0.70
C THR A 146 5.93 2.61 0.05
N GLY A 147 6.45 1.45 -0.33
CA GLY A 147 7.66 0.81 0.19
C GLY A 147 8.88 1.24 -0.60
N TRP A 148 9.67 0.30 -1.10
CA TRP A 148 10.98 0.50 -1.71
C TRP A 148 10.95 0.36 -3.23
N THR A 149 11.96 0.94 -3.87
CA THR A 149 12.30 0.81 -5.30
C THR A 149 13.83 0.77 -5.45
N ALA A 150 14.32 0.44 -6.66
CA ALA A 150 15.75 0.33 -6.97
C ALA A 150 16.53 -0.73 -6.16
N GLY A 151 15.84 -1.70 -5.57
CA GLY A 151 16.42 -2.72 -4.72
C GLY A 151 15.59 -3.01 -3.48
N PRO A 152 15.92 -4.07 -2.72
CA PRO A 152 15.28 -4.35 -1.45
C PRO A 152 15.69 -3.32 -0.39
N TYR A 153 15.01 -3.33 0.75
CA TYR A 153 15.44 -2.57 1.94
C TYR A 153 16.94 -2.79 2.24
N GLY A 154 17.65 -1.69 2.52
CA GLY A 154 19.10 -1.68 2.75
C GLY A 154 19.93 -1.48 1.48
N VAL A 155 19.36 -1.67 0.29
CA VAL A 155 20.02 -1.41 -1.01
C VAL A 155 19.28 -0.32 -1.77
N GLY A 156 17.98 -0.51 -1.98
CA GLY A 156 17.10 0.47 -2.60
C GLY A 156 16.71 1.58 -1.62
N TYR A 157 15.81 2.45 -2.06
CA TYR A 157 15.30 3.55 -1.25
C TYR A 157 13.78 3.55 -1.20
N ARG A 158 13.24 4.10 -0.11
CA ARG A 158 11.80 4.20 0.08
C ARG A 158 11.20 5.21 -0.92
N MET A 159 10.09 4.84 -1.55
CA MET A 159 9.35 5.66 -2.49
C MET A 159 9.09 7.05 -1.90
N PRO A 160 9.63 8.12 -2.52
CA PRO A 160 9.43 9.47 -2.00
C PRO A 160 7.95 9.82 -1.91
N ILE A 161 7.52 10.32 -0.73
CA ILE A 161 6.11 10.66 -0.48
C ILE A 161 5.55 11.66 -1.51
N LYS A 162 6.39 12.53 -2.08
CA LYS A 162 6.01 13.44 -3.18
C LYS A 162 5.54 12.68 -4.43
N TYR A 163 6.18 11.56 -4.77
CA TYR A 163 5.81 10.74 -5.92
C TYR A 163 4.56 9.93 -5.63
N THR A 164 4.43 9.35 -4.43
CA THR A 164 3.17 8.69 -4.01
C THR A 164 1.98 9.65 -4.08
N ARG A 165 2.14 10.89 -3.59
CA ARG A 165 1.09 11.93 -3.70
C ARG A 165 0.78 12.26 -5.15
N ALA A 166 1.79 12.41 -6.01
CA ALA A 166 1.59 12.66 -7.43
C ALA A 166 0.81 11.53 -8.12
N MET A 167 1.18 10.26 -7.89
CA MET A 167 0.49 9.10 -8.44
C MET A 167 -0.96 8.98 -7.96
N VAL A 168 -1.20 9.18 -6.66
CA VAL A 168 -2.58 9.17 -6.11
C VAL A 168 -3.40 10.31 -6.72
N ASN A 169 -2.85 11.52 -6.81
CA ASN A 169 -3.56 12.64 -7.44
C ASN A 169 -3.86 12.36 -8.92
N ALA A 170 -2.89 11.85 -9.68
CA ALA A 170 -3.08 11.51 -11.08
C ALA A 170 -4.18 10.46 -11.27
N ALA A 171 -4.20 9.42 -10.43
CA ALA A 171 -5.27 8.41 -10.42
C ALA A 171 -6.64 9.01 -10.08
N LEU A 172 -6.72 9.88 -9.06
CA LEU A 172 -7.97 10.51 -8.64
C LEU A 172 -8.51 11.53 -9.65
N ASN A 173 -7.63 12.20 -10.38
CA ASN A 173 -7.94 13.19 -11.41
C ASN A 173 -8.26 12.57 -12.78
N GLY A 174 -8.07 11.25 -12.95
CA GLY A 174 -8.22 10.57 -14.24
C GLY A 174 -7.05 10.80 -15.21
N GLU A 175 -5.94 11.36 -14.75
CA GLU A 175 -4.75 11.66 -15.59
C GLU A 175 -4.00 10.39 -16.04
N LEU A 176 -4.27 9.25 -15.38
CA LEU A 176 -3.76 7.94 -15.78
C LEU A 176 -4.70 7.21 -16.74
N GLU A 177 -5.87 7.77 -17.07
CA GLU A 177 -6.78 7.20 -18.06
C GLU A 177 -6.23 7.45 -19.47
N GLY A 178 -6.14 6.38 -20.28
CA GLY A 178 -5.61 6.46 -21.64
C GLY A 178 -4.09 6.52 -21.75
N ILE A 179 -3.36 6.56 -20.62
CA ILE A 179 -1.91 6.33 -20.62
C ILE A 179 -1.63 4.87 -21.00
N GLU A 180 -0.66 4.68 -21.90
CA GLU A 180 -0.22 3.34 -22.29
C GLU A 180 0.26 2.56 -21.06
N THR A 181 -0.20 1.33 -20.93
CA THR A 181 0.21 0.43 -19.86
C THR A 181 1.04 -0.72 -20.39
N VAL A 182 2.07 -1.11 -19.65
CA VAL A 182 2.78 -2.38 -19.86
C VAL A 182 2.35 -3.40 -18.82
N GLU A 183 2.26 -4.67 -19.21
CA GLU A 183 1.94 -5.76 -18.29
C GLU A 183 3.22 -6.28 -17.64
N ASP A 184 3.21 -6.38 -16.31
CA ASP A 184 4.28 -7.01 -15.55
C ASP A 184 4.26 -8.53 -15.79
N PRO A 185 5.36 -9.15 -16.25
CA PRO A 185 5.36 -10.57 -16.63
C PRO A 185 5.27 -11.54 -15.44
N ILE A 186 5.49 -11.07 -14.21
CA ILE A 186 5.54 -11.90 -13.00
C ILE A 186 4.25 -11.75 -12.21
N PHE A 187 3.74 -10.53 -12.06
CA PHE A 187 2.55 -10.21 -11.28
C PHE A 187 1.29 -9.98 -12.12
N ASN A 188 1.42 -9.96 -13.46
CA ASN A 188 0.36 -9.66 -14.43
C ASN A 188 -0.25 -8.25 -14.24
N LEU A 189 0.46 -7.35 -13.55
CA LEU A 189 -0.02 -6.02 -13.20
C LEU A 189 0.09 -5.06 -14.38
N HIS A 190 -0.93 -4.22 -14.59
CA HIS A 190 -0.89 -3.18 -15.63
C HIS A 190 -0.26 -1.90 -15.09
N ILE A 191 0.96 -1.59 -15.54
CA ILE A 191 1.75 -0.46 -15.09
C ILE A 191 1.63 0.69 -16.09
N PRO A 192 1.16 1.88 -15.68
CA PRO A 192 1.24 3.07 -16.53
C PRO A 192 2.70 3.38 -16.89
N THR A 193 2.99 3.59 -18.17
CA THR A 193 4.35 3.90 -18.67
C THR A 193 4.87 5.26 -18.19
N SER A 194 3.98 6.16 -17.78
CA SER A 194 4.31 7.46 -17.24
C SER A 194 3.27 7.94 -16.23
N CYS A 195 3.65 8.89 -15.38
CA CYS A 195 2.77 9.58 -14.46
C CYS A 195 3.24 11.04 -14.31
N PRO A 196 2.35 12.05 -14.36
CA PRO A 196 2.73 13.43 -14.14
C PRO A 196 3.50 13.62 -12.82
N ASN A 197 4.57 14.41 -12.87
CA ASN A 197 5.42 14.73 -11.71
C ASN A 197 6.14 13.53 -11.06
N VAL A 198 6.22 12.40 -11.79
CA VAL A 198 6.99 11.22 -11.39
C VAL A 198 7.98 10.90 -12.51
N PRO A 199 9.29 10.70 -12.22
CA PRO A 199 10.25 10.33 -13.24
C PRO A 199 9.87 9.00 -13.92
N SER A 200 9.93 8.93 -15.25
CA SER A 200 9.45 7.75 -15.99
C SER A 200 10.28 6.50 -15.70
N GLU A 201 11.57 6.67 -15.37
CA GLU A 201 12.48 5.59 -15.02
C GLU A 201 12.05 4.80 -13.79
N VAL A 202 11.34 5.43 -12.83
CA VAL A 202 10.87 4.73 -11.62
C VAL A 202 9.60 3.93 -11.84
N MET A 203 8.86 4.19 -12.94
CA MET A 203 7.56 3.55 -13.21
C MET A 203 7.70 2.04 -13.41
N ILE A 204 8.81 1.59 -14.01
CA ILE A 204 9.08 0.18 -14.27
C ILE A 204 10.19 -0.28 -13.31
N PRO A 205 9.87 -1.01 -12.22
CA PRO A 205 10.83 -1.35 -11.17
C PRO A 205 12.10 -2.02 -11.68
N ARG A 206 11.99 -2.92 -12.67
CA ARG A 206 13.12 -3.60 -13.28
C ARG A 206 14.21 -2.63 -13.76
N ASN A 207 13.82 -1.48 -14.31
CA ASN A 207 14.74 -0.48 -14.85
C ASN A 207 15.49 0.30 -13.76
N THR A 208 15.05 0.19 -12.50
CA THR A 208 15.67 0.87 -11.36
C THR A 208 16.70 0.01 -10.65
N TRP A 209 16.73 -1.30 -10.91
CA TRP A 209 17.70 -2.21 -10.32
C TRP A 209 18.99 -2.21 -11.11
N THR A 210 20.13 -2.23 -10.42
CA THR A 210 21.45 -2.30 -11.05
C THR A 210 21.76 -3.67 -11.65
N ASP A 211 21.14 -4.72 -11.10
CA ASP A 211 21.26 -6.11 -11.53
C ASP A 211 19.85 -6.64 -11.85
N GLU A 212 19.58 -6.84 -13.14
CA GLU A 212 18.28 -7.32 -13.61
C GLU A 212 17.99 -8.77 -13.19
N ASP A 213 19.01 -9.62 -13.10
CA ASP A 213 18.82 -11.01 -12.67
C ASP A 213 18.48 -11.06 -11.18
N ALA A 214 19.09 -10.18 -10.38
CA ALA A 214 18.73 -9.99 -8.97
C ALA A 214 17.28 -9.51 -8.81
N TYR A 215 16.82 -8.58 -9.67
CA TYR A 215 15.42 -8.15 -9.70
C TYR A 215 14.48 -9.33 -9.99
N VAL A 216 14.75 -10.09 -11.06
CA VAL A 216 13.90 -11.22 -11.45
C VAL A 216 13.84 -12.28 -10.36
N ALA A 217 14.99 -12.62 -9.75
CA ALA A 217 15.05 -13.58 -8.65
C ALA A 217 14.22 -13.11 -7.44
N GLN A 218 14.32 -11.83 -7.08
CA GLN A 218 13.55 -11.24 -5.98
C GLN A 218 12.05 -11.19 -6.30
N ALA A 219 11.68 -10.81 -7.52
CA ALA A 219 10.30 -10.73 -7.97
C ALA A 219 9.64 -12.12 -7.96
N LYS A 220 10.32 -13.16 -8.47
CA LYS A 220 9.85 -14.55 -8.40
C LYS A 220 9.75 -15.06 -6.96
N LYS A 221 10.68 -14.69 -6.09
CA LYS A 221 10.61 -15.00 -4.66
C LYS A 221 9.34 -14.43 -4.03
N LEU A 222 9.04 -13.14 -4.28
CA LEU A 222 7.82 -12.52 -3.76
C LEU A 222 6.55 -13.15 -4.39
N ALA A 223 6.54 -13.40 -5.70
CA ALA A 223 5.44 -14.09 -6.37
C ALA A 223 5.15 -15.48 -5.74
N GLY A 224 6.21 -16.25 -5.43
CA GLY A 224 6.08 -17.53 -4.72
C GLY A 224 5.47 -17.39 -3.32
N MET A 225 5.77 -16.30 -2.60
CA MET A 225 5.16 -15.99 -1.31
C MET A 225 3.66 -15.67 -1.45
N PHE A 226 3.27 -14.89 -2.47
CA PHE A 226 1.87 -14.64 -2.79
C PHE A 226 1.10 -15.94 -3.07
N VAL A 227 1.62 -16.78 -3.98
CA VAL A 227 1.01 -18.06 -4.34
C VAL A 227 0.88 -18.97 -3.11
N THR A 228 1.93 -19.05 -2.29
CA THR A 228 1.92 -19.87 -1.07
C THR A 228 0.90 -19.37 -0.05
N ASN A 229 0.83 -18.06 0.17
CA ASN A 229 -0.13 -17.47 1.08
C ASN A 229 -1.57 -17.70 0.62
N PHE A 230 -1.83 -17.55 -0.68
CA PHE A 230 -3.19 -17.60 -1.23
C PHE A 230 -3.83 -18.99 -1.14
N LYS A 231 -3.04 -20.06 -1.05
CA LYS A 231 -3.54 -21.44 -0.85
C LYS A 231 -4.50 -21.56 0.34
N LYS A 232 -4.32 -20.75 1.39
CA LYS A 232 -5.19 -20.72 2.58
C LYS A 232 -6.62 -20.28 2.29
N TYR A 233 -6.83 -19.57 1.19
CA TYR A 233 -8.10 -18.96 0.80
C TYR A 233 -8.65 -19.51 -0.52
N ALA A 234 -7.97 -20.51 -1.11
CA ALA A 234 -8.39 -21.10 -2.37
C ALA A 234 -9.79 -21.70 -2.25
N ASP A 235 -10.04 -22.39 -1.14
CA ASP A 235 -11.37 -22.90 -0.79
C ASP A 235 -12.31 -21.71 -0.53
N GLY A 236 -13.28 -21.52 -1.42
CA GLY A 236 -14.24 -20.42 -1.36
C GLY A 236 -13.89 -19.19 -2.20
N THR A 237 -12.80 -19.25 -2.98
CA THR A 237 -12.45 -18.23 -3.97
C THR A 237 -12.66 -18.77 -5.39
N SER A 238 -13.23 -17.96 -6.28
CA SER A 238 -13.49 -18.38 -7.68
C SER A 238 -12.20 -18.53 -8.49
N ASP A 239 -12.20 -19.44 -9.46
CA ASP A 239 -11.07 -19.68 -10.39
C ASP A 239 -10.56 -18.41 -11.08
N ALA A 240 -11.46 -17.50 -11.45
CA ALA A 240 -11.09 -16.23 -12.08
C ALA A 240 -10.22 -15.33 -11.17
N VAL A 241 -10.43 -15.39 -9.85
CA VAL A 241 -9.62 -14.66 -8.87
C VAL A 241 -8.31 -15.40 -8.61
N LEU A 242 -8.33 -16.74 -8.56
CA LEU A 242 -7.11 -17.54 -8.42
C LEU A 242 -6.15 -17.32 -9.59
N ALA A 243 -6.67 -17.23 -10.81
CA ALA A 243 -5.88 -16.99 -12.03
C ALA A 243 -5.35 -15.55 -12.14
N ALA A 244 -5.86 -14.61 -11.34
CA ALA A 244 -5.42 -13.21 -11.34
C ALA A 244 -4.19 -12.96 -10.45
N GLY A 245 -3.68 -13.99 -9.78
CA GLY A 245 -2.44 -13.92 -9.00
C GLY A 245 -1.17 -13.88 -9.87
N PRO A 246 0.00 -13.77 -9.23
CA PRO A 246 1.28 -13.76 -9.91
C PRO A 246 1.69 -15.17 -10.41
N ASN A 247 2.48 -15.18 -11.47
CA ASN A 247 3.17 -16.34 -12.02
C ASN A 247 4.53 -16.52 -11.33
N ALA A 248 4.61 -17.50 -10.43
CA ALA A 248 5.82 -17.75 -9.63
C ALA A 248 6.91 -18.58 -10.35
N THR A 249 6.64 -19.06 -11.57
CA THR A 249 7.53 -19.93 -12.37
C THR A 249 8.44 -19.16 -13.31
#